data_AF-A0A6I3EXC7-F1
#
_entry.id   AF-A0A6I3EXC7-F1
#
_cell.length_a   1.000
_cell.length_b   1.000
_cell.length_c   1.000
_cell.angle_alpha   90.00
_cell.angle_beta   90.00
_cell.angle_gamma   90.00
#
_symmetry.space_group_name_H-M   'P 1'
#
loop_
_entity.id
_entity.type
_entity.pdbx_description
1 polymer ?
#
loop_
_entity_poly.entity_id
_entity_poly.type
_entity_poly.pdbx_seq_one_letter_code
_entity_poly.pdbx_strand_id
1 'polypeptide(L)'
;MRQFFTLRYWLTLLALGVLVLLVAKCAGDSGGSARPVDPGAGQPSAATHHVDLLVPVFQVQAPGGVALTDGVLSADMTLQIDPTRTMLVTAGTPGAWNCPLWERERECVVAVDLLGDAVLWFEVLPGAPTVAMKVAPVVELLADNMVRLSNGWILPRLALVERSCSDETTSLKQFVDTFGDTATATFDFELQKIVKVTCPRGGATTTTEVSISTVPVDNVPVSTVPGQTTTTAEPG
;
A
#
# COMPACT_ATOMS: atom_id res chain seq x y z
N MET A 1 -52.85 30.75 23.41
CA MET A 1 -51.54 30.44 24.04
C MET A 1 -51.68 29.38 25.14
N ARG A 2 -52.07 28.13 24.82
CA ARG A 2 -52.16 27.02 25.81
C ARG A 2 -51.75 25.66 25.23
N GLN A 3 -50.83 25.63 24.27
CA GLN A 3 -50.27 24.38 23.74
C GLN A 3 -48.90 24.01 24.35
N PHE A 4 -48.31 24.88 25.18
CA PHE A 4 -47.01 24.67 25.82
C PHE A 4 -47.05 23.77 27.09
N PHE A 5 -48.22 23.28 27.49
CA PHE A 5 -48.41 22.48 28.72
C PHE A 5 -48.87 21.04 28.47
N THR A 6 -48.65 20.50 27.28
CA THR A 6 -48.85 19.07 27.08
C THR A 6 -47.58 18.32 27.47
N LEU A 7 -47.68 17.41 28.45
CA LEU A 7 -46.60 16.54 28.92
C LEU A 7 -45.82 15.89 27.76
N ARG A 8 -46.52 15.59 26.67
CA ARG A 8 -45.95 15.01 25.44
C ARG A 8 -44.92 15.91 24.75
N TYR A 9 -45.11 17.22 24.75
CA TYR A 9 -44.15 18.17 24.18
C TYR A 9 -42.82 18.16 24.96
N TRP A 10 -42.90 18.12 26.29
CA TRP A 10 -41.72 18.03 27.14
C TRP A 10 -41.01 16.68 27.00
N LEU A 11 -41.76 15.58 26.85
CA LEU A 11 -41.17 14.26 26.58
C LEU A 11 -40.44 14.22 25.24
N THR A 12 -40.95 14.88 24.19
CA THR A 12 -40.26 14.94 22.89
C THR A 12 -38.98 15.76 22.96
N LEU A 13 -38.98 16.88 23.67
CA LEU A 13 -37.76 17.69 23.85
C LEU A 13 -36.70 16.95 24.68
N LEU A 14 -37.12 16.22 25.72
CA LEU A 14 -36.23 15.40 26.53
C LEU A 14 -35.64 14.25 25.70
N ALA A 15 -36.45 13.55 24.92
CA ALA A 15 -35.98 12.50 24.01
C ALA A 15 -34.96 13.03 22.98
N LEU A 16 -35.22 14.22 22.42
CA LEU A 16 -34.30 14.86 21.47
C LEU A 16 -32.99 15.27 22.16
N GLY A 17 -33.06 15.80 23.39
CA GLY A 17 -31.87 16.14 24.18
C GLY A 17 -31.03 14.91 24.55
N VAL A 18 -31.66 13.80 24.92
CA VAL A 18 -30.99 12.52 25.20
C VAL A 18 -30.33 11.97 23.95
N LEU A 19 -31.00 12.03 22.79
CA LEU A 19 -30.44 11.60 21.52
C LEU A 19 -29.19 12.42 21.16
N VAL A 20 -29.24 13.74 21.30
CA VAL A 20 -28.09 14.63 21.04
C VAL A 20 -26.93 14.31 21.98
N LEU A 21 -27.19 14.07 23.26
CA LEU A 21 -26.16 13.66 24.24
C LEU A 21 -25.55 12.30 23.92
N LEU A 22 -26.35 11.33 23.47
CA LEU A 22 -25.87 10.01 23.04
C LEU A 22 -24.97 10.13 21.82
N VAL A 23 -25.37 10.92 20.81
CA VAL A 23 -24.55 11.16 19.61
C VAL A 23 -23.25 11.88 19.99
N ALA A 24 -23.28 12.86 20.89
CA ALA A 24 -22.07 13.54 21.36
C ALA A 24 -21.11 12.61 22.12
N LYS A 25 -21.66 11.68 22.92
CA LYS A 25 -20.87 10.62 23.60
C LYS A 25 -20.23 9.66 22.60
N CYS A 26 -20.96 9.24 21.56
CA CYS A 26 -20.43 8.37 20.52
C CYS A 26 -19.40 9.08 19.61
N ALA A 27 -19.59 10.38 19.35
CA ALA A 27 -18.65 11.16 18.53
C ALA A 27 -17.36 11.53 19.31
N GLY A 28 -17.47 11.75 20.62
CA GLY A 28 -16.34 12.10 21.49
C GLY A 28 -15.36 10.96 21.81
N ASP A 29 -15.77 9.70 21.62
CA ASP A 29 -14.92 8.51 21.83
C ASP A 29 -14.10 8.10 20.58
N SER A 30 -13.89 9.04 19.64
CA SER A 30 -12.88 8.88 18.58
C SER A 30 -11.43 8.97 19.10
N GLY A 31 -11.24 9.12 20.42
CA GLY A 31 -9.97 8.87 21.09
C GLY A 31 -9.63 7.39 21.01
N GLY A 32 -8.80 7.03 20.05
CA GLY A 32 -8.37 5.66 19.79
C GLY A 32 -7.98 4.92 21.06
N SER A 33 -8.80 3.93 21.43
CA SER A 33 -8.36 2.85 22.29
C SER A 33 -7.28 2.09 21.53
N ALA A 34 -6.02 2.45 21.80
CA ALA A 34 -4.89 1.59 21.55
C ALA A 34 -5.19 0.26 22.26
N ARG A 35 -5.60 -0.75 21.48
CA ARG A 35 -5.52 -2.13 21.95
C ARG A 35 -4.08 -2.39 22.38
N PRO A 36 -3.83 -3.14 23.46
CA PRO A 36 -2.50 -3.58 23.80
C PRO A 36 -1.92 -4.29 22.57
N VAL A 37 -0.88 -3.69 21.98
CA VAL A 37 -0.11 -4.29 20.90
C VAL A 37 0.60 -5.48 21.53
N ASP A 38 0.23 -6.67 21.07
CA ASP A 38 0.99 -7.89 21.29
C ASP A 38 2.41 -7.65 20.73
N PRO A 39 3.50 -7.75 21.52
CA PRO A 39 4.86 -7.38 21.10
C PRO A 39 5.48 -8.36 20.08
N GLY A 40 4.67 -9.00 19.23
CA GLY A 40 5.07 -9.93 18.19
C GLY A 40 4.44 -9.71 16.81
N ALA A 41 3.64 -8.66 16.59
CA ALA A 41 3.06 -8.35 15.28
C ALA A 41 3.79 -7.18 14.60
N GLY A 42 4.14 -7.38 13.33
CA GLY A 42 5.03 -6.53 12.53
C GLY A 42 4.55 -5.09 12.31
N GLN A 43 5.39 -4.36 11.56
CA GLN A 43 5.24 -2.96 11.17
C GLN A 43 3.79 -2.51 10.93
N PRO A 44 3.45 -1.23 11.23
CA PRO A 44 2.12 -0.70 10.95
C PRO A 44 1.76 -1.01 9.49
N SER A 45 0.79 -1.91 9.29
CA SER A 45 0.31 -2.25 7.95
C SER A 45 -0.16 -0.96 7.31
N ALA A 46 0.41 -0.61 6.15
CA ALA A 46 -0.10 0.48 5.35
C ALA A 46 -1.62 0.33 5.21
N ALA A 47 -2.35 1.45 5.31
CA ALA A 47 -3.79 1.46 5.10
C ALA A 47 -4.08 0.85 3.72
N THR A 48 -5.06 -0.06 3.67
CA THR A 48 -5.37 -0.79 2.46
C THR A 48 -6.39 -0.01 1.64
N HIS A 49 -6.11 0.21 0.36
CA HIS A 49 -6.93 1.02 -0.54
C HIS A 49 -7.26 0.24 -1.81
N HIS A 50 -8.54 0.20 -2.20
CA HIS A 50 -8.96 -0.40 -3.45
C HIS A 50 -8.81 0.64 -4.55
N VAL A 51 -7.77 0.53 -5.36
CA VAL A 51 -7.51 1.52 -6.41
C VAL A 51 -8.28 1.10 -7.66
N ASP A 52 -9.42 1.76 -7.89
CA ASP A 52 -10.29 1.49 -9.03
C ASP A 52 -9.81 2.16 -10.32
N LEU A 53 -9.09 3.27 -10.20
CA LEU A 53 -8.51 3.98 -11.32
C LEU A 53 -7.11 4.48 -10.99
N LEU A 54 -6.16 4.15 -11.86
CA LEU A 54 -4.79 4.63 -11.79
C LEU A 54 -4.40 5.17 -13.17
N VAL A 55 -4.29 6.49 -13.32
CA VAL A 55 -4.12 7.13 -14.64
C VAL A 55 -3.19 8.33 -14.60
N PRO A 56 -2.43 8.58 -15.69
CA PRO A 56 -1.75 9.85 -15.86
C PRO A 56 -2.79 10.98 -15.90
N VAL A 57 -2.48 12.08 -15.22
CA VAL A 57 -3.29 13.29 -15.28
C VAL A 57 -2.64 14.28 -16.22
N PHE A 58 -3.44 14.91 -17.08
CA PHE A 58 -3.00 15.99 -17.92
C PHE A 58 -2.57 17.18 -17.06
N GLN A 59 -3.36 17.57 -16.07
CA GLN A 59 -3.05 18.69 -15.18
C GLN A 59 -3.80 18.57 -13.85
N VAL A 60 -3.16 18.98 -12.76
CA VAL A 60 -3.80 19.13 -11.46
C VAL A 60 -4.21 20.59 -11.27
N GLN A 61 -5.50 20.84 -11.03
CA GLN A 61 -6.08 22.17 -10.86
C GLN A 61 -6.56 22.32 -9.41
N ALA A 62 -5.72 22.92 -8.59
CA ALA A 62 -5.99 23.21 -7.20
C ALA A 62 -6.18 24.73 -7.02
N PRO A 63 -7.36 25.19 -6.59
CA PRO A 63 -7.57 26.57 -6.16
C PRO A 63 -6.56 27.00 -5.09
N GLY A 64 -6.30 28.31 -5.00
CA GLY A 64 -5.42 28.86 -3.98
C GLY A 64 -5.87 28.47 -2.57
N GLY A 65 -4.95 27.94 -1.76
CA GLY A 65 -5.23 27.51 -0.38
C GLY A 65 -5.64 26.03 -0.23
N VAL A 66 -5.74 25.27 -1.32
CA VAL A 66 -5.82 23.81 -1.25
C VAL A 66 -4.55 23.26 -0.62
N ALA A 67 -4.71 22.40 0.37
CA ALA A 67 -3.64 21.69 1.04
C ALA A 67 -4.16 20.34 1.53
N LEU A 68 -3.24 19.42 1.79
CA LEU A 68 -3.51 18.24 2.61
C LEU A 68 -3.21 18.58 4.07
N THR A 69 -4.25 18.63 4.90
CA THR A 69 -4.11 18.78 6.36
C THR A 69 -4.41 17.44 6.99
N ASP A 70 -3.44 16.85 7.69
CA ASP A 70 -3.54 15.52 8.29
C ASP A 70 -3.98 14.42 7.30
N GLY A 71 -3.51 14.51 6.05
CA GLY A 71 -3.87 13.57 4.99
C GLY A 71 -5.27 13.75 4.43
N VAL A 72 -5.92 14.90 4.68
CA VAL A 72 -7.26 15.22 4.18
C VAL A 72 -7.23 16.50 3.36
N LEU A 73 -7.91 16.48 2.22
CA LEU A 73 -7.98 17.61 1.31
C LEU A 73 -8.79 18.77 1.90
N SER A 74 -8.22 19.98 1.98
CA SER A 74 -8.85 21.15 2.63
C SER A 74 -9.91 21.85 1.78
N ALA A 75 -9.84 21.72 0.46
CA ALA A 75 -10.72 22.38 -0.50
C ALA A 75 -10.80 21.57 -1.79
N ASP A 76 -11.88 21.75 -2.56
CA ASP A 76 -12.10 21.02 -3.80
C ASP A 76 -10.93 21.19 -4.77
N MET A 77 -10.55 20.09 -5.42
CA MET A 77 -9.52 20.03 -6.46
C MET A 77 -10.09 19.35 -7.69
N THR A 78 -9.73 19.85 -8.88
CA THR A 78 -10.05 19.18 -10.13
C THR A 78 -8.80 18.53 -10.72
N LEU A 79 -8.92 17.27 -11.10
CA LEU A 79 -7.91 16.53 -11.83
C LEU A 79 -8.34 16.43 -13.28
N GLN A 80 -7.58 17.05 -14.19
CA GLN A 80 -7.82 16.88 -15.61
C GLN A 80 -7.12 15.60 -16.06
N ILE A 81 -7.90 14.58 -16.44
CA ILE A 81 -7.36 13.28 -16.88
C ILE A 81 -6.88 13.43 -18.33
N ASP A 82 -7.72 14.04 -19.18
CA ASP A 82 -7.41 14.34 -20.57
C ASP A 82 -8.16 15.62 -21.03
N PRO A 83 -8.03 16.06 -22.30
CA PRO A 83 -8.70 17.26 -22.78
C PRO A 83 -10.23 17.28 -22.66
N THR A 84 -10.87 16.14 -22.43
CA THR A 84 -12.33 15.95 -22.41
C THR A 84 -12.88 15.48 -21.07
N ARG A 85 -12.05 14.92 -20.20
CA ARG A 85 -12.47 14.33 -18.92
C ARG A 85 -11.77 15.00 -17.74
N THR A 86 -12.58 15.40 -16.77
CA THR A 86 -12.15 15.95 -15.48
C THR A 86 -12.77 15.14 -14.34
N MET A 87 -12.03 15.03 -13.24
CA MET A 87 -12.48 14.40 -12.01
C MET A 87 -12.43 15.44 -10.90
N LEU A 88 -13.52 15.54 -10.14
CA LEU A 88 -13.60 16.40 -8.96
C LEU A 88 -13.25 15.57 -7.72
N VAL A 89 -12.26 16.03 -6.95
CA VAL A 89 -11.95 15.54 -5.61
C VAL A 89 -12.46 16.57 -4.62
N THR A 90 -13.48 16.22 -3.85
CA THR A 90 -14.14 17.15 -2.91
C THR A 90 -13.31 17.35 -1.65
N ALA A 91 -13.42 18.52 -1.04
CA ALA A 91 -12.89 18.79 0.29
C ALA A 91 -13.33 17.71 1.31
N GLY A 92 -12.45 17.34 2.22
CA GLY A 92 -12.69 16.26 3.18
C GLY A 92 -12.30 14.87 2.68
N THR A 93 -11.91 14.72 1.41
CA THR A 93 -11.43 13.43 0.89
C THR A 93 -10.05 13.11 1.46
N PRO A 94 -9.82 11.93 2.06
CA PRO A 94 -8.51 11.51 2.50
C PRO A 94 -7.61 11.19 1.30
N GLY A 95 -6.31 11.44 1.44
CA GLY A 95 -5.37 11.14 0.38
C GLY A 95 -3.93 11.48 0.70
N ALA A 96 -3.09 11.39 -0.33
CA ALA A 96 -1.69 11.78 -0.30
C ALA A 96 -1.32 12.62 -1.54
N TRP A 97 -0.43 13.60 -1.34
CA TRP A 97 0.05 14.46 -2.41
C TRP A 97 1.58 14.39 -2.47
N ASN A 98 2.08 13.54 -3.36
CA ASN A 98 3.50 13.21 -3.47
C ASN A 98 4.11 13.64 -4.81
N CYS A 99 3.33 14.26 -5.71
CA CYS A 99 3.85 14.79 -6.99
C CYS A 99 4.40 16.22 -6.84
N PRO A 100 5.72 16.45 -6.97
CA PRO A 100 6.32 17.76 -6.78
C PRO A 100 6.11 18.69 -7.98
N LEU A 101 5.86 18.14 -9.18
CA LEU A 101 5.70 18.89 -10.42
C LEU A 101 4.22 19.00 -10.84
N TRP A 102 3.31 19.04 -9.88
CA TRP A 102 1.85 19.01 -10.11
C TRP A 102 1.30 20.18 -10.94
N GLU A 103 1.99 21.33 -10.94
CA GLU A 103 1.64 22.50 -11.76
C GLU A 103 1.99 22.30 -13.24
N ARG A 104 2.86 21.32 -13.55
CA ARG A 104 3.27 21.01 -14.92
C ARG A 104 2.34 19.96 -15.52
N GLU A 105 2.08 20.11 -16.81
CA GLU A 105 1.26 19.14 -17.52
C GLU A 105 1.97 17.78 -17.61
N ARG A 106 1.21 16.69 -17.45
CA ARG A 106 1.66 15.31 -17.72
C ARG A 106 2.84 14.81 -16.89
N GLU A 107 3.10 15.43 -15.74
CA GLU A 107 4.18 15.03 -14.80
C GLU A 107 3.65 14.23 -13.60
N CYS A 108 2.34 14.01 -13.51
CA CYS A 108 1.73 13.29 -12.41
C CYS A 108 0.79 12.16 -12.88
N VAL A 109 0.61 11.21 -11.99
CA VAL A 109 -0.38 10.13 -12.07
C VAL A 109 -1.24 10.20 -10.82
N VAL A 110 -2.51 9.89 -10.95
CA VAL A 110 -3.41 9.78 -9.80
C VAL A 110 -3.88 8.33 -9.64
N ALA A 111 -3.79 7.83 -8.41
CA ALA A 111 -4.51 6.65 -7.95
C ALA A 111 -5.76 7.08 -7.19
N VAL A 112 -6.91 6.50 -7.48
CA VAL A 112 -8.16 6.79 -6.77
C VAL A 112 -8.94 5.52 -6.44
N ASP A 113 -9.54 5.54 -5.26
CA ASP A 113 -10.59 4.61 -4.82
C ASP A 113 -11.94 5.27 -5.09
N LEU A 114 -12.81 4.60 -5.86
CA LEU A 114 -14.03 5.17 -6.41
C LEU A 114 -15.27 4.41 -5.93
N LEU A 115 -16.28 5.17 -5.51
CA LEU A 115 -17.63 4.65 -5.29
C LEU A 115 -18.62 5.37 -6.21
N GLY A 116 -18.85 4.77 -7.38
CA GLY A 116 -19.54 5.44 -8.47
C GLY A 116 -18.67 6.59 -9.00
N ASP A 117 -19.18 7.81 -8.94
CA ASP A 117 -18.43 9.02 -9.35
C ASP A 117 -17.70 9.70 -8.17
N ALA A 118 -17.88 9.19 -6.94
CA ALA A 118 -17.29 9.78 -5.74
C ALA A 118 -15.88 9.22 -5.48
N VAL A 119 -14.93 10.09 -5.18
CA VAL A 119 -13.57 9.71 -4.76
C VAL A 119 -13.56 9.46 -3.26
N LEU A 120 -13.30 8.22 -2.84
CA LEU A 120 -13.19 7.85 -1.43
C LEU A 120 -11.79 8.08 -0.86
N TRP A 121 -10.77 7.91 -1.71
CA TRP A 121 -9.37 8.14 -1.39
C TRP A 121 -8.58 8.44 -2.66
N PHE A 122 -7.51 9.21 -2.55
CA PHE A 122 -6.63 9.47 -3.68
C PHE A 122 -5.16 9.57 -3.29
N GLU A 123 -4.28 9.33 -4.26
CA GLU A 123 -2.87 9.66 -4.16
C GLU A 123 -2.34 10.22 -5.47
N VAL A 124 -1.75 11.41 -5.40
CA VAL A 124 -1.10 12.06 -6.55
C VAL A 124 0.39 11.74 -6.51
N LEU A 125 0.88 11.01 -7.51
CA LEU A 125 2.25 10.53 -7.62
C LEU A 125 2.99 11.21 -8.77
N PRO A 126 4.33 11.30 -8.73
CA PRO A 126 5.12 11.59 -9.91
C PRO A 126 4.90 10.51 -10.98
N GLY A 127 4.77 10.92 -12.23
CA GLY A 127 4.60 9.98 -13.34
C GLY A 127 4.90 10.62 -14.70
N ALA A 128 5.56 9.88 -15.58
CA ALA A 128 5.82 10.32 -16.95
C ALA A 128 4.62 9.99 -17.87
N PRO A 129 4.47 10.68 -19.02
CA PRO A 129 3.44 10.37 -20.01
C PRO A 129 3.79 9.11 -20.81
N THR A 130 3.80 7.97 -20.14
CA THR A 130 4.03 6.64 -20.69
C THR A 130 2.73 5.83 -20.62
N VAL A 131 2.64 4.74 -21.37
CA VAL A 131 1.47 3.82 -21.34
C VAL A 131 1.42 2.95 -20.09
N ALA A 132 2.53 2.86 -19.36
CA ALA A 132 2.66 2.06 -18.16
C ALA A 132 3.60 2.73 -17.15
N MET A 133 3.45 2.38 -15.88
CA MET A 133 4.33 2.83 -14.81
C MET A 133 4.79 1.69 -13.92
N LYS A 134 5.91 1.92 -13.23
CA LYS A 134 6.33 1.04 -12.14
C LYS A 134 5.53 1.38 -10.89
N VAL A 135 5.06 0.35 -10.21
CA VAL A 135 4.37 0.46 -8.92
C VAL A 135 5.07 -0.40 -7.89
N ALA A 136 4.62 -0.27 -6.64
CA ALA A 136 5.12 -1.03 -5.52
C ALA A 136 5.09 -2.55 -5.78
N PRO A 137 6.01 -3.33 -5.17
CA PRO A 137 6.01 -4.77 -5.30
C PRO A 137 4.68 -5.44 -4.92
N VAL A 138 4.36 -6.55 -5.58
CA VAL A 138 3.22 -7.40 -5.22
C VAL A 138 3.60 -8.26 -4.03
N VAL A 139 2.87 -8.14 -2.93
CA VAL A 139 3.12 -8.89 -1.68
C VAL A 139 2.09 -9.98 -1.43
N GLU A 140 0.91 -9.89 -2.04
CA GLU A 140 -0.14 -10.88 -1.88
C GLU A 140 -0.97 -11.04 -3.15
N LEU A 141 -1.31 -12.29 -3.48
CA LEU A 141 -2.27 -12.62 -4.52
C LEU A 141 -3.64 -12.81 -3.88
N LEU A 142 -4.63 -12.05 -4.36
CA LEU A 142 -6.00 -12.11 -3.89
C LEU A 142 -6.87 -12.88 -4.90
N ALA A 143 -8.13 -13.12 -4.53
CA ALA A 143 -9.13 -13.69 -5.44
C ALA A 143 -9.38 -12.78 -6.67
N ASP A 144 -10.05 -13.32 -7.69
CA ASP A 144 -10.54 -12.57 -8.85
C ASP A 144 -9.47 -11.79 -9.64
N ASN A 145 -8.24 -12.31 -9.66
CA ASN A 145 -7.08 -11.64 -10.27
C ASN A 145 -6.79 -10.25 -9.66
N MET A 146 -7.00 -10.10 -8.35
CA MET A 146 -6.54 -8.94 -7.60
C MET A 146 -5.19 -9.23 -6.94
N VAL A 147 -4.44 -8.18 -6.64
CA VAL A 147 -3.17 -8.25 -5.89
C VAL A 147 -3.10 -7.13 -4.89
N ARG A 148 -2.45 -7.40 -3.75
CA ARG A 148 -2.06 -6.36 -2.81
C ARG A 148 -0.59 -6.02 -3.00
N LEU A 149 -0.30 -4.73 -3.08
CA LEU A 149 1.05 -4.19 -3.18
C LEU A 149 1.61 -3.84 -1.79
N SER A 150 2.92 -3.71 -1.68
CA SER A 150 3.60 -3.42 -0.41
C SER A 150 3.22 -2.06 0.19
N ASN A 151 2.73 -1.11 -0.63
CA ASN A 151 2.21 0.17 -0.17
C ASN A 151 0.72 0.13 0.25
N GLY A 152 0.11 -1.07 0.31
CA GLY A 152 -1.28 -1.25 0.72
C GLY A 152 -2.31 -1.15 -0.41
N TRP A 153 -1.90 -0.83 -1.64
CA TRP A 153 -2.82 -0.75 -2.77
C TRP A 153 -3.32 -2.12 -3.19
N ILE A 154 -4.61 -2.24 -3.46
CA ILE A 154 -5.23 -3.38 -4.11
C ILE A 154 -5.53 -3.01 -5.55
N LEU A 155 -4.93 -3.74 -6.48
CA LEU A 155 -5.05 -3.51 -7.93
C LEU A 155 -5.40 -4.80 -8.66
N PRO A 156 -6.09 -4.72 -9.80
CA PRO A 156 -6.28 -5.87 -10.68
C PRO A 156 -4.99 -6.23 -11.42
N ARG A 157 -4.87 -7.50 -11.82
CA ARG A 157 -3.79 -8.01 -12.65
C ARG A 157 -4.32 -8.80 -13.85
N LEU A 158 -3.47 -9.02 -14.84
CA LEU A 158 -3.76 -10.01 -15.87
C LEU A 158 -3.82 -11.43 -15.29
N ALA A 159 -4.60 -12.30 -15.95
CA ALA A 159 -4.63 -13.72 -15.64
C ALA A 159 -3.24 -14.35 -15.83
N LEU A 160 -2.54 -13.95 -16.90
CA LEU A 160 -1.16 -14.28 -17.17
C LEU A 160 -0.31 -13.01 -17.09
N VAL A 161 0.52 -12.91 -16.04
CA VAL A 161 1.43 -11.79 -15.80
C VAL A 161 2.80 -12.13 -16.38
N GLU A 162 3.37 -11.23 -17.18
CA GLU A 162 4.73 -11.37 -17.70
C GLU A 162 5.74 -11.33 -16.54
N ARG A 163 6.74 -12.19 -16.58
CA ARG A 163 7.80 -12.24 -15.56
C ARG A 163 9.12 -11.94 -16.23
N SER A 164 9.78 -10.87 -15.80
CA SER A 164 11.10 -10.47 -16.29
C SER A 164 12.14 -10.74 -15.21
N CYS A 165 12.75 -11.93 -15.29
CA CYS A 165 13.71 -12.46 -14.33
C CYS A 165 14.78 -13.29 -15.05
N SER A 166 15.97 -13.38 -14.47
CA SER A 166 16.98 -14.38 -14.88
C SER A 166 16.69 -15.77 -14.31
N ASP A 167 16.02 -15.81 -13.14
CA ASP A 167 15.69 -17.04 -12.44
C ASP A 167 14.29 -17.52 -12.85
N GLU A 168 14.19 -18.79 -13.22
CA GLU A 168 12.94 -19.41 -13.64
C GLU A 168 12.06 -19.69 -12.40
N THR A 169 10.91 -19.03 -12.32
CA THR A 169 9.84 -19.41 -11.39
C THR A 169 8.78 -20.21 -12.16
N THR A 170 8.14 -21.18 -11.52
CA THR A 170 7.13 -22.02 -12.17
C THR A 170 5.72 -21.42 -12.13
N SER A 171 5.47 -20.47 -11.22
CA SER A 171 4.19 -19.78 -11.09
C SER A 171 4.34 -18.35 -10.55
N LEU A 172 3.30 -17.53 -10.72
CA LEU A 172 3.24 -16.19 -10.12
C LEU A 172 3.22 -16.24 -8.59
N LYS A 173 2.57 -17.26 -8.00
CA LYS A 173 2.57 -17.44 -6.55
C LYS A 173 3.99 -17.68 -6.03
N GLN A 174 4.71 -18.60 -6.66
CA GLN A 174 6.11 -18.86 -6.30
C GLN A 174 6.97 -17.59 -6.45
N PHE A 175 6.72 -16.79 -7.49
CA PHE A 175 7.40 -15.51 -7.66
C PHE A 175 7.16 -14.56 -6.48
N VAL A 176 5.90 -14.36 -6.08
CA VAL A 176 5.56 -13.47 -4.95
C VAL A 176 6.16 -14.00 -3.65
N ASP A 177 6.07 -15.30 -3.40
CA ASP A 177 6.65 -15.93 -2.19
C ASP A 177 8.19 -15.76 -2.14
N THR A 178 8.87 -15.67 -3.29
CA THR A 178 10.34 -15.60 -3.37
C THR A 178 10.86 -14.17 -3.38
N PHE A 179 10.23 -13.28 -4.15
CA PHE A 179 10.76 -11.94 -4.44
C PHE A 179 9.89 -10.80 -3.91
N GLY A 180 8.71 -11.10 -3.35
CA GLY A 180 7.62 -10.18 -3.02
C GLY A 180 8.07 -8.75 -2.74
N ASP A 181 8.74 -8.52 -1.61
CA ASP A 181 9.09 -7.17 -1.13
C ASP A 181 10.21 -6.47 -1.90
N THR A 182 10.97 -7.22 -2.70
CA THR A 182 12.17 -6.72 -3.41
C THR A 182 11.95 -6.56 -4.91
N ALA A 183 10.85 -7.11 -5.43
CA ALA A 183 10.48 -7.01 -6.83
C ALA A 183 9.93 -5.61 -7.19
N THR A 184 9.67 -5.40 -8.48
CA THR A 184 8.87 -4.26 -8.95
C THR A 184 7.76 -4.76 -9.86
N ALA A 185 6.57 -4.16 -9.76
CA ALA A 185 5.47 -4.45 -10.66
C ALA A 185 5.30 -3.32 -11.69
N THR A 186 4.76 -3.65 -12.85
CA THR A 186 4.42 -2.70 -13.92
C THR A 186 2.91 -2.70 -14.11
N PHE A 187 2.31 -1.53 -13.96
CA PHE A 187 0.90 -1.27 -14.20
C PHE A 187 0.74 -0.62 -15.57
N ASP A 188 -0.18 -1.14 -16.38
CA ASP A 188 -0.56 -0.60 -17.67
C ASP A 188 -1.82 0.26 -17.53
N PHE A 189 -1.74 1.52 -17.97
CA PHE A 189 -2.82 2.49 -17.79
C PHE A 189 -4.01 2.25 -18.74
N GLU A 190 -3.80 1.62 -19.90
CA GLU A 190 -4.90 1.33 -20.83
C GLU A 190 -5.69 0.10 -20.38
N LEU A 191 -4.97 -0.94 -19.96
CA LEU A 191 -5.58 -2.17 -19.45
C LEU A 191 -6.07 -2.03 -18.01
N GLN A 192 -5.66 -0.97 -17.31
CA GLN A 192 -5.88 -0.74 -15.89
C GLN A 192 -5.48 -1.96 -15.04
N LYS A 193 -4.35 -2.60 -15.36
CA LYS A 193 -3.92 -3.86 -14.73
C LYS A 193 -2.42 -3.96 -14.56
N ILE A 194 -2.00 -4.75 -13.56
CA ILE A 194 -0.63 -5.25 -13.48
C ILE A 194 -0.40 -6.26 -14.60
N VAL A 195 0.56 -5.94 -15.47
CA VAL A 195 0.89 -6.74 -16.66
C VAL A 195 2.20 -7.48 -16.55
N LYS A 196 3.14 -6.95 -15.74
CA LYS A 196 4.49 -7.49 -15.60
C LYS A 196 5.02 -7.36 -14.18
N VAL A 197 5.79 -8.35 -13.74
CA VAL A 197 6.63 -8.28 -12.54
C VAL A 197 8.09 -8.47 -12.92
N THR A 198 8.98 -7.73 -12.26
CA THR A 198 10.42 -7.71 -12.54
C THR A 198 11.18 -8.04 -11.27
N CYS A 199 12.12 -8.97 -11.35
CA CYS A 199 12.99 -9.34 -10.23
C CYS A 199 13.94 -8.18 -9.86
N PRO A 200 14.39 -8.09 -8.59
CA PRO A 200 15.49 -7.19 -8.21
C PRO A 200 16.75 -7.51 -9.04
N ARG A 201 17.56 -6.49 -9.34
CA ARG A 201 18.86 -6.71 -9.99
C ARG A 201 19.83 -7.33 -8.97
N GLY A 202 20.18 -8.59 -9.20
CA GLY A 202 20.93 -9.43 -8.27
C GLY A 202 19.99 -10.55 -7.79
N GLY A 203 20.22 -11.77 -8.30
CA GLY A 203 19.36 -12.93 -8.02
C GLY A 203 19.11 -13.13 -6.54
N ALA A 204 18.03 -13.83 -6.20
CA ALA A 204 17.66 -14.12 -4.83
C ALA A 204 18.89 -14.59 -4.04
N THR A 205 19.36 -13.79 -3.09
CA THR A 205 20.38 -14.25 -2.15
C THR A 205 19.71 -15.28 -1.28
N THR A 206 19.80 -16.54 -1.69
CA THR A 206 19.30 -17.68 -0.93
C THR A 206 20.22 -17.81 0.27
N THR A 207 19.84 -17.23 1.40
CA THR A 207 20.48 -17.53 2.68
C THR A 207 20.09 -18.97 3.04
N THR A 208 20.90 -19.92 2.62
CA THR A 208 20.87 -21.28 3.15
C THR A 208 21.28 -21.21 4.61
N GLU A 209 20.30 -21.18 5.51
CA GLU A 209 20.53 -21.46 6.93
C GLU A 209 21.03 -22.90 7.06
N VAL A 210 22.34 -23.04 7.23
CA VAL A 210 22.95 -24.29 7.66
C VAL A 210 22.57 -24.48 9.13
N SER A 211 21.52 -25.25 9.37
CA SER A 211 21.20 -25.77 10.70
C SER A 211 22.31 -26.73 11.13
N ILE A 212 23.26 -26.23 11.92
CA ILE A 212 24.29 -27.06 12.56
C ILE A 212 23.61 -27.79 13.72
N SER A 213 23.40 -29.09 13.57
CA SER A 213 22.92 -29.95 14.66
C SER A 213 24.11 -30.29 15.56
N THR A 214 24.19 -29.65 16.72
CA THR A 214 25.21 -29.93 17.74
C THR A 214 24.88 -31.24 18.46
N VAL A 215 25.59 -32.32 18.11
CA VAL A 215 25.58 -33.56 18.88
C VAL A 215 26.46 -33.38 20.12
N PRO A 216 26.04 -33.80 21.33
CA PRO A 216 26.92 -33.75 22.50
C PRO A 216 28.02 -34.82 22.37
N VAL A 217 29.28 -34.39 22.51
CA VAL A 217 30.46 -35.25 22.53
C VAL A 217 30.59 -35.88 23.90
N ASP A 218 30.34 -37.18 24.00
CA ASP A 218 30.73 -38.02 25.13
C ASP A 218 32.10 -38.67 24.85
N ASN A 219 32.92 -38.77 25.89
CA ASN A 219 34.36 -39.00 25.86
C ASN A 219 34.82 -40.46 25.55
N VAL A 220 36.15 -40.58 25.32
CA VAL A 220 37.08 -41.71 25.58
C VAL A 220 37.41 -42.63 24.35
N PRO A 221 38.65 -43.18 24.16
CA PRO A 221 39.97 -42.55 23.95
C PRO A 221 40.80 -43.15 22.75
N VAL A 222 41.90 -42.46 22.40
CA VAL A 222 43.21 -42.91 21.85
C VAL A 222 43.29 -44.10 20.87
N SER A 223 43.79 -43.81 19.66
CA SER A 223 44.85 -44.61 19.03
C SER A 223 45.76 -43.75 18.14
N THR A 224 47.05 -43.76 18.49
CA THR A 224 48.29 -43.30 17.79
C THR A 224 48.45 -43.97 16.40
N VAL A 225 49.16 -43.51 15.34
CA VAL A 225 50.46 -42.82 15.12
C VAL A 225 50.69 -42.71 13.56
N PRO A 226 51.73 -42.07 12.95
CA PRO A 226 52.12 -40.65 12.86
C PRO A 226 52.30 -40.14 11.38
N GLY A 227 52.65 -38.87 11.16
CA GLY A 227 53.15 -38.42 9.84
C GLY A 227 53.24 -36.91 9.65
N GLN A 228 54.41 -36.34 9.95
CA GLN A 228 54.82 -34.95 9.69
C GLN A 228 54.67 -34.61 8.19
N THR A 229 54.42 -33.37 7.76
CA THR A 229 55.49 -32.38 7.52
C THR A 229 54.91 -30.99 7.30
N THR A 230 55.44 -30.02 8.05
CA THR A 230 55.35 -28.57 7.93
C THR A 230 56.02 -28.07 6.65
N THR A 231 55.46 -27.11 5.91
CA THR A 231 56.26 -26.16 5.11
C THR A 231 55.51 -24.83 4.93
N THR A 232 56.25 -23.78 5.29
CA THR A 232 56.00 -22.33 5.22
C THR A 232 56.55 -21.76 3.90
N ALA A 233 56.09 -20.54 3.53
CA ALA A 233 56.61 -19.55 2.55
C ALA A 233 55.76 -19.44 1.27
N GLU A 234 55.52 -18.30 0.60
CA GLU A 234 55.72 -16.84 0.77
C GLU A 234 55.05 -16.21 -0.50
N PRO A 235 54.60 -14.94 -0.55
CA PRO A 235 53.87 -14.42 -1.70
C PRO A 235 54.79 -13.82 -2.78
N GLY A 236 54.30 -13.83 -4.02
CA GLY A 236 54.79 -13.04 -5.15
C GLY A 236 53.62 -12.37 -5.86
#